data_AF-A0A353DM12-F1
#
_entry.id   AF-A0A353DM12-F1
#
_cell.length_a   1.000
_cell.length_b   1.000
_cell.length_c   1.000
_cell.angle_alpha   90.00
_cell.angle_beta   90.00
_cell.angle_gamma   90.00
#
_symmetry.space_group_name_H-M   'P 1'
#
loop_
_entity.id
_entity.type
_entity.pdbx_description
1 polymer ?
#
loop_
_entity_poly.entity_id
_entity_poly.type
_entity_poly.pdbx_seq_one_letter_code
_entity_poly.pdbx_strand_id
1 'polypeptide(L)'
;MPSTNRFDMLSKEGQAKILALPRNKRIALEMASGATWYKYADHVISLDEFGRSAPANEVLKFFGFTPEEITKKVEAIIKDE
;
A
#
# COMPACT_ATOMS: atom_id res chain seq x y z
N MET A 1 4.27 -3.48 -6.50
CA MET A 1 3.96 -3.57 -7.94
C MET A 1 4.91 -2.61 -8.68
N PRO A 2 5.93 -3.08 -9.40
CA PRO A 2 7.03 -2.21 -9.87
C PRO A 2 6.64 -1.27 -11.01
N SER A 3 5.58 -1.57 -11.77
CA SER A 3 5.03 -0.66 -12.78
C SER A 3 3.53 -0.91 -12.94
N THR A 4 2.73 0.01 -12.42
CA THR A 4 1.27 0.01 -12.56
C THR A 4 0.86 0.11 -14.03
N ASN A 5 1.56 0.92 -14.83
CA ASN A 5 1.33 1.04 -16.27
C ASN A 5 1.49 -0.30 -17.01
N ARG A 6 2.57 -1.06 -16.73
CA ARG A 6 2.76 -2.39 -17.35
C ARG A 6 1.74 -3.40 -16.85
N PHE A 7 1.37 -3.33 -15.57
CA PHE A 7 0.32 -4.19 -15.00
C PHE A 7 -1.04 -3.93 -15.66
N ASP A 8 -1.38 -2.66 -15.90
CA ASP A 8 -2.64 -2.26 -16.53
C ASP A 8 -2.78 -2.73 -17.98
N MET A 9 -1.66 -2.93 -18.68
CA MET A 9 -1.62 -3.46 -20.05
C MET A 9 -1.90 -4.96 -20.12
N LEU A 10 -1.90 -5.67 -18.99
CA LEU A 10 -2.23 -7.09 -18.96
C LEU A 10 -3.71 -7.31 -19.27
N SER A 11 -4.05 -8.49 -19.80
CA SER A 11 -5.45 -8.93 -19.93
C SER A 11 -6.12 -8.98 -18.55
N LYS A 12 -7.46 -8.92 -18.51
CA LYS A 12 -8.22 -9.03 -17.25
C LYS A 12 -7.93 -10.33 -16.51
N GLU A 13 -7.77 -11.43 -17.24
CA GLU A 13 -7.35 -12.72 -16.67
C GLU A 13 -5.93 -12.66 -16.09
N GLY A 14 -4.98 -12.00 -16.79
CA GLY A 14 -3.62 -11.79 -16.30
C GLY A 14 -3.58 -10.95 -15.02
N GLN A 15 -4.38 -9.87 -14.97
CA GLN A 15 -4.52 -9.04 -13.77
C GLN A 15 -5.15 -9.84 -12.62
N ALA A 16 -6.21 -10.62 -12.88
CA ALA A 16 -6.88 -11.44 -11.87
C ALA A 16 -5.99 -12.58 -11.34
N LYS A 17 -5.11 -13.14 -12.16
CA LYS A 17 -4.13 -14.14 -11.72
C LYS A 17 -3.15 -13.59 -10.69
N ILE A 18 -2.76 -12.32 -10.82
CA ILE A 18 -1.81 -11.65 -9.91
C ILE A 18 -2.53 -11.07 -8.70
N LEU A 19 -3.67 -10.41 -8.92
CA LEU A 19 -4.50 -9.80 -7.88
C LEU A 19 -5.83 -10.58 -7.78
N ALA A 20 -5.78 -11.76 -7.17
CA ALA A 20 -6.89 -12.71 -7.15
C ALA A 20 -8.03 -12.33 -6.18
N LEU A 21 -7.72 -11.64 -5.09
CA LEU A 21 -8.71 -11.20 -4.10
C LEU A 21 -9.52 -10.01 -4.64
N PRO A 22 -10.75 -9.73 -4.18
CA PRO A 22 -11.45 -8.49 -4.52
C PRO A 22 -10.73 -7.26 -3.94
N ARG A 23 -11.04 -6.05 -4.44
CA ARG A 23 -10.32 -4.81 -4.10
C ARG A 23 -10.37 -4.45 -2.62
N ASN A 24 -11.49 -4.72 -1.95
CA ASN A 24 -11.67 -4.49 -0.52
C ASN A 24 -10.79 -5.39 0.33
N LYS A 25 -10.45 -6.60 -0.14
CA LYS A 25 -9.58 -7.54 0.57
C LYS A 25 -8.10 -7.38 0.23
N ARG A 26 -7.68 -6.20 -0.23
CA ARG A 26 -6.31 -5.90 -0.60
C ARG A 26 -5.84 -4.68 0.18
N ILE A 27 -4.57 -4.71 0.55
CA ILE A 27 -3.89 -3.59 1.20
C ILE A 27 -2.72 -3.19 0.29
N ALA A 28 -2.69 -1.92 -0.14
CA ALA A 28 -1.53 -1.34 -0.80
C ALA A 28 -0.67 -0.59 0.21
N LEU A 29 0.65 -0.74 0.12
CA LEU A 29 1.62 -0.12 1.01
C LEU A 29 2.74 0.50 0.19
N GLU A 30 2.91 1.82 0.29
CA GLU A 30 4.00 2.56 -0.35
C GLU A 30 4.31 3.83 0.43
N MET A 31 5.58 4.12 0.71
CA MET A 31 6.00 5.34 1.41
C MET A 31 6.08 6.55 0.47
N ALA A 32 4.99 6.82 -0.23
CA ALA A 32 4.79 7.93 -1.16
C ALA A 32 3.30 8.29 -1.22
N SER A 33 2.86 9.05 -2.23
CA SER A 33 1.43 9.35 -2.42
C SER A 33 0.62 8.08 -2.67
N GLY A 34 -0.49 7.93 -1.94
CA GLY A 34 -1.39 6.78 -2.08
C GLY A 34 -2.33 6.82 -3.29
N ALA A 35 -2.46 7.96 -3.99
CA ALA A 35 -3.54 8.22 -4.93
C ALA A 35 -3.68 7.15 -6.03
N THR A 36 -2.55 6.70 -6.59
CA THR A 36 -2.51 5.67 -7.64
C THR A 36 -2.94 4.29 -7.17
N TRP A 37 -2.86 4.00 -5.87
CA TRP A 37 -3.12 2.67 -5.31
C TRP A 37 -4.60 2.36 -5.12
N TYR A 38 -5.45 3.38 -4.98
CA TYR A 38 -6.91 3.21 -4.85
C TYR A 38 -7.57 2.57 -6.08
N LYS A 39 -6.87 2.51 -7.22
CA LYS A 39 -7.27 1.71 -8.38
C LYS A 39 -7.26 0.19 -8.10
N TYR A 40 -6.38 -0.29 -7.21
CA TYR A 40 -6.08 -1.71 -7.01
C TYR A 40 -6.43 -2.25 -5.62
N ALA A 41 -6.60 -1.39 -4.61
CA ALA A 41 -6.94 -1.73 -3.22
C ALA A 41 -7.85 -0.65 -2.62
N ASP A 42 -8.79 -1.02 -1.75
CA ASP A 42 -9.58 -0.02 -0.99
C ASP A 42 -8.82 0.46 0.26
N HIS A 43 -7.96 -0.40 0.82
CA HIS A 43 -7.10 -0.05 1.94
C HIS A 43 -5.71 0.35 1.42
N VAL A 44 -5.28 1.57 1.71
CA VAL A 44 -4.00 2.13 1.26
C VAL A 44 -3.25 2.73 2.44
N ILE A 45 -2.04 2.23 2.71
CA ILE A 45 -1.11 2.77 3.69
C ILE A 45 -0.04 3.56 2.92
N SER A 46 -0.09 4.88 3.06
CA SER A 46 0.74 5.81 2.28
C SER A 46 1.12 7.06 3.08
N LEU A 47 1.78 8.02 2.42
CA LEU A 47 2.05 9.36 2.96
C LEU A 47 1.12 10.41 2.33
N ASP A 48 0.65 11.34 3.14
CA ASP A 48 -0.19 12.48 2.74
C ASP A 48 0.46 13.85 3.07
N GLU A 49 1.66 13.83 3.62
CA GLU A 49 2.46 15.02 3.92
C GLU A 49 3.88 14.95 3.32
N PHE A 50 4.58 16.08 3.33
CA PHE A 50 5.99 16.16 2.89
C PHE A 50 6.93 15.41 3.84
N GLY A 51 8.13 15.11 3.35
CA GLY A 51 9.17 14.41 4.11
C GLY A 51 9.74 15.19 5.29
N ARG A 52 10.82 14.63 5.86
CA ARG A 52 11.57 15.21 6.98
C ARG A 52 13.07 15.08 6.70
N SER A 53 13.86 16.01 7.21
CA SER A 53 15.33 15.95 7.13
C SER A 53 15.87 15.26 8.39
N ALA A 54 16.11 13.96 8.30
CA ALA A 54 16.67 13.13 9.36
C ALA A 54 17.20 11.81 8.76
N PRO A 55 17.98 11.00 9.51
CA PRO A 55 18.34 9.66 9.09
C PRO A 55 17.12 8.79 8.77
N ALA A 56 17.23 7.91 7.76
CA ALA A 56 16.10 7.15 7.25
C ALA A 56 15.32 6.38 8.33
N ASN A 57 16.02 5.75 9.29
CA ASN A 57 15.38 5.01 10.38
C ASN A 57 14.52 5.89 11.29
N GLU A 58 14.93 7.13 11.51
CA GLU A 58 14.15 8.10 12.30
C GLU A 58 12.91 8.56 11.51
N VAL A 59 13.08 8.80 10.21
CA VAL A 59 11.96 9.16 9.32
C VAL A 59 10.94 8.03 9.24
N LEU A 60 11.38 6.78 9.06
CA LEU A 60 10.51 5.60 9.03
C LEU A 60 9.73 5.46 10.34
N LYS A 61 10.40 5.60 11.48
CA LYS A 61 9.76 5.54 12.80
C LYS A 61 8.74 6.66 12.99
N PHE A 62 9.09 7.89 12.60
CA PHE A 62 8.20 9.04 12.69
C PHE A 62 6.89 8.83 11.91
N PHE A 63 6.99 8.30 10.68
CA PHE A 63 5.81 8.01 9.85
C PHE A 63 5.10 6.70 10.19
N GLY A 64 5.60 5.93 11.17
CA GLY A 64 5.06 4.60 11.50
C GLY A 64 5.18 3.60 10.35
N PHE A 65 6.24 3.72 9.54
CA PHE A 65 6.67 2.75 8.52
C PHE A 65 7.72 1.80 9.10
N THR A 66 7.43 1.24 10.27
CA THR A 66 8.21 0.12 10.85
C THR A 66 7.39 -1.16 10.74
N PRO A 67 8.02 -2.35 10.73
CA PRO A 67 7.31 -3.61 10.67
C PRO A 67 6.20 -3.72 11.74
N GLU A 68 6.48 -3.29 12.96
CA GLU A 68 5.56 -3.39 14.09
C GLU A 68 4.31 -2.51 13.90
N GLU A 69 4.49 -1.26 13.47
CA GLU A 69 3.37 -0.33 13.25
C GLU A 69 2.55 -0.73 12.01
N ILE A 70 3.21 -1.22 10.95
CA ILE A 70 2.51 -1.74 9.77
C ILE A 70 1.70 -2.98 10.10
N THR A 71 2.26 -3.93 10.86
CA THR A 71 1.52 -5.13 11.29
C THR A 71 0.27 -4.75 12.09
N LYS A 72 0.37 -3.81 13.04
CA LYS A 72 -0.80 -3.33 13.79
C LYS A 72 -1.88 -2.74 12.88
N LYS A 73 -1.51 -1.89 11.92
CA LYS A 73 -2.45 -1.29 10.95
C LYS A 73 -3.14 -2.35 10.09
N VAL A 74 -2.37 -3.32 9.59
CA VAL A 74 -2.88 -4.43 8.79
C VAL A 74 -3.82 -5.32 9.60
N GLU A 75 -3.48 -5.65 10.85
CA GLU A 75 -4.35 -6.43 11.73
C GLU A 75 -5.66 -5.73 12.03
N ALA A 76 -5.65 -4.41 12.25
CA ALA A 76 -6.88 -3.65 12.46
C ALA A 76 -7.80 -3.73 11.23
N ILE A 77 -7.25 -3.52 10.03
CA ILE A 77 -7.99 -3.64 8.76
C ILE A 77 -8.63 -5.03 8.61
N ILE A 78 -7.90 -6.09 8.95
CA ILE A 78 -8.39 -7.47 8.80
C ILE A 78 -9.46 -7.82 9.85
N LYS A 79 -9.39 -7.25 11.06
CA LYS A 79 -10.33 -7.53 12.15
C LYS A 79 -11.63 -6.73 12.06
N ASP A 80 -11.61 -5.59 11.35
CA ASP A 80 -12.78 -4.73 11.13
C ASP A 80 -13.66 -5.20 9.92
N GLU A 81 -13.23 -6.22 9.17
CA GLU A 81 -14.01 -6.90 8.11
C GLU A 81 -14.80 -8.12 8.61
#